data_AF-A0A6V7JU36-F1
#
_entry.id   AF-A0A6V7JU36-F1
#
_cell.length_a   1.000
_cell.length_b   1.000
_cell.length_c   1.000
_cell.angle_alpha   90.00
_cell.angle_beta   90.00
_cell.angle_gamma   90.00
#
_symmetry.space_group_name_H-M   'P 1'
#
loop_
_entity.id
_entity.type
_entity.pdbx_description
1 polymer ?
#
loop_
_entity_poly.entity_id
_entity_poly.type
_entity_poly.pdbx_seq_one_letter_code
_entity_poly.pdbx_strand_id
1 'polypeptide(L)'
;ETVVSQALPPGVTQKDMDLFKEAREQANRLTVAEDNDDERSTSPNTANLTSVPRNPAAIVFGKYEVETWYSSPFPQEYARLPKLFFCEFCLKYTKSRAVLDRHMDKCQWRHPPATEIYRCSGLSVFE
;
A
#
# COMPACT_ATOMS: atom_id res chain seq x y z
N GLU A 1 23.10 -13.09 -24.93
CA GLU A 1 22.55 -14.29 -24.28
C GLU A 1 21.21 -14.69 -24.90
N THR A 2 20.72 -15.90 -24.64
CA THR A 2 19.48 -16.43 -25.25
C THR A 2 18.24 -15.89 -24.53
N VAL A 3 17.34 -15.24 -25.27
CA VAL A 3 16.06 -14.76 -24.73
C VAL A 3 15.17 -15.96 -24.38
N VAL A 4 14.94 -16.16 -23.08
CA VAL A 4 14.00 -17.19 -22.61
C VAL A 4 12.57 -16.73 -22.91
N SER A 5 11.91 -17.42 -23.85
CA SER A 5 10.47 -17.29 -24.05
C SER A 5 9.77 -17.72 -22.76
N GLN A 6 9.06 -16.79 -22.11
CA GLN A 6 8.29 -17.10 -20.91
C GLN A 6 7.13 -18.02 -21.30
N ALA A 7 7.27 -19.32 -21.00
CA ALA A 7 6.20 -20.29 -21.17
C ALA A 7 5.04 -19.96 -20.23
N LEU A 8 3.81 -20.14 -20.71
CA LEU A 8 2.61 -19.80 -19.97
C LEU A 8 2.41 -20.76 -18.79
N PRO A 9 1.74 -20.34 -17.69
CA PRO A 9 1.44 -21.23 -16.58
C PRO A 9 0.64 -22.47 -17.04
N PRO A 10 0.84 -23.64 -16.41
CA PRO A 10 0.10 -24.86 -16.78
C PRO A 10 -1.41 -24.64 -16.77
N GLY A 11 -2.08 -25.02 -17.87
CA GLY A 11 -3.52 -24.85 -18.05
C GLY A 11 -3.97 -23.49 -18.60
N VAL A 12 -3.07 -22.53 -18.79
CA VAL A 12 -3.37 -21.23 -19.42
C VAL A 12 -3.06 -21.29 -20.91
N THR A 13 -4.07 -21.12 -21.76
CA THR A 13 -3.89 -21.01 -23.21
C THR A 13 -3.56 -19.57 -23.62
N GLN A 14 -3.04 -19.38 -24.83
CA GLN A 14 -2.83 -18.05 -25.39
C GLN A 14 -4.13 -17.23 -25.44
N LYS A 15 -5.27 -17.89 -25.71
CA LYS A 15 -6.59 -17.24 -25.73
C LYS A 15 -6.97 -16.69 -24.35
N ASP A 16 -6.63 -17.39 -23.27
CA ASP A 16 -6.92 -16.95 -21.90
C ASP A 16 -6.07 -15.71 -21.53
N MET A 17 -4.83 -15.63 -22.02
CA MET A 17 -4.02 -14.41 -21.88
C MET A 17 -4.63 -13.22 -22.61
N ASP A 18 -5.07 -13.43 -23.85
CA ASP A 18 -5.52 -12.33 -24.70
C ASP A 18 -6.88 -11.81 -24.21
N LEU A 19 -7.75 -12.71 -23.74
CA LEU A 19 -8.97 -12.36 -23.01
C LEU A 19 -8.67 -11.59 -21.71
N PHE A 20 -7.64 -11.99 -20.95
CA PHE A 20 -7.21 -11.27 -19.75
C PHE A 20 -6.67 -9.86 -20.06
N LYS A 21 -5.89 -9.70 -21.14
CA LYS A 21 -5.41 -8.39 -21.60
C LYS A 21 -6.57 -7.49 -22.03
N GLU A 22 -7.47 -8.00 -22.86
CA GLU A 22 -8.65 -7.27 -23.35
C GLU A 22 -9.54 -6.81 -22.18
N ALA A 23 -9.85 -7.71 -21.24
CA ALA A 23 -10.63 -7.36 -20.05
C ALA A 23 -9.93 -6.28 -19.20
N ARG A 24 -8.60 -6.34 -19.06
CA ARG A 24 -7.82 -5.33 -18.32
C ARG A 24 -7.79 -3.98 -19.03
N GLU A 25 -7.69 -3.97 -20.35
CA GLU A 25 -7.72 -2.75 -21.17
C GLU A 25 -9.12 -2.11 -21.18
N GLN A 26 -10.18 -2.92 -21.30
CA GLN A 26 -11.56 -2.47 -21.21
C GLN A 26 -11.87 -1.86 -19.85
N ALA A 27 -11.46 -2.50 -18.75
CA ALA A 27 -11.60 -1.96 -17.40
C ALA A 27 -10.89 -0.61 -17.24
N ASN A 28 -9.61 -0.53 -17.65
CA ASN A 28 -8.86 0.74 -17.62
C ASN A 28 -9.52 1.84 -18.46
N ARG A 29 -10.11 1.50 -19.62
CA ARG A 29 -10.77 2.51 -20.48
C ARG A 29 -12.07 3.02 -19.87
N LEU A 30 -12.84 2.17 -19.18
CA LEU A 30 -14.05 2.57 -18.46
C LEU A 30 -13.69 3.52 -17.31
N THR A 31 -12.67 3.21 -16.52
CA THR A 31 -12.23 4.07 -15.39
C THR A 31 -11.69 5.44 -15.80
N VAL A 32 -11.30 5.64 -17.07
CA VAL A 32 -10.81 6.93 -17.59
C VAL A 32 -11.94 7.77 -18.22
N ALA A 33 -13.10 7.17 -18.52
CA ALA A 33 -14.21 7.86 -19.18
C ALA A 33 -15.15 8.58 -18.20
N GLU A 34 -15.08 8.29 -16.89
CA GLU A 34 -15.98 8.82 -15.86
C GLU A 34 -15.43 10.06 -15.11
N ASP A 35 -14.18 10.46 -15.38
CA ASP A 35 -13.40 11.43 -14.57
C ASP A 35 -13.58 12.91 -15.00
N ASN A 36 -14.81 13.31 -15.35
CA ASN A 36 -15.08 14.63 -15.97
C ASN A 36 -16.11 15.52 -15.24
N ASP A 37 -16.70 15.06 -14.13
CA ASP A 37 -17.50 15.91 -13.24
C ASP A 37 -17.41 15.47 -11.77
N ASP A 38 -17.13 16.47 -10.92
CA ASP A 38 -17.33 16.52 -9.46
C ASP A 38 -16.41 15.69 -8.52
N GLU A 39 -16.50 16.02 -7.23
CA GLU A 39 -15.46 15.78 -6.23
C GLU A 39 -15.37 14.32 -5.72
N ARG A 40 -14.22 14.05 -5.06
CA ARG A 40 -14.07 13.17 -3.89
C ARG A 40 -13.92 11.66 -4.13
N SER A 41 -12.66 11.24 -3.97
CA SER A 41 -12.16 9.83 -3.88
C SER A 41 -12.24 9.03 -5.17
N THR A 42 -11.15 8.36 -5.55
CA THR A 42 -11.18 7.03 -6.20
C THR A 42 -9.78 6.38 -6.24
N SER A 43 -9.79 5.06 -6.33
CA SER A 43 -8.62 4.19 -6.44
C SER A 43 -7.82 4.36 -7.74
N PRO A 44 -6.47 4.24 -7.74
CA PRO A 44 -5.81 3.74 -8.95
C PRO A 44 -4.95 2.49 -8.72
N ASN A 45 -4.97 1.63 -9.74
CA ASN A 45 -4.09 0.48 -9.92
C ASN A 45 -2.61 0.86 -9.76
N THR A 46 -1.87 0.02 -9.04
CA THR A 46 -0.47 0.24 -8.59
C THR A 46 0.55 0.49 -9.71
N ALA A 47 0.21 0.21 -10.97
CA ALA A 47 1.13 0.27 -12.12
C ALA A 47 1.32 1.67 -12.73
N ASN A 48 0.35 2.59 -12.63
CA ASN A 48 0.40 3.93 -13.25
C ASN A 48 0.57 5.07 -12.22
N LEU A 49 0.96 4.73 -10.99
CA LEU A 49 0.94 5.62 -9.82
C LEU A 49 2.17 6.54 -9.69
N THR A 50 2.97 6.66 -10.74
CA THR A 50 4.22 7.43 -10.76
C THR A 50 4.07 8.88 -11.21
N SER A 51 2.90 9.27 -11.76
CA SER A 51 2.66 10.63 -12.29
C SER A 51 2.05 11.60 -11.26
N VAL A 52 1.23 11.13 -10.32
CA VAL A 52 0.55 11.97 -9.33
C VAL A 52 1.31 11.93 -7.99
N PRO A 53 1.73 13.09 -7.44
CA PRO A 53 2.44 13.14 -6.17
C PRO A 53 1.54 12.69 -5.01
N ARG A 54 1.99 11.67 -4.28
CA ARG A 54 1.33 11.11 -3.09
C ARG A 54 1.93 11.67 -1.81
N ASN A 55 1.08 11.97 -0.84
CA ASN A 55 1.46 12.58 0.44
C ASN A 55 1.06 11.67 1.62
N PRO A 56 2.00 10.95 2.26
CA PRO A 56 3.37 10.66 1.80
C PRO A 56 3.39 9.66 0.63
N ALA A 57 4.51 9.56 -0.08
CA ALA A 57 4.66 8.63 -1.21
C ALA A 57 5.01 7.20 -0.75
N ALA A 58 5.71 7.07 0.37
CA ALA A 58 6.01 5.80 1.01
C ALA A 58 5.86 5.87 2.54
N ILE A 59 5.74 4.72 3.18
CA ILE A 59 5.88 4.58 4.63
C ILE A 59 6.88 3.47 4.96
N VAL A 60 7.52 3.55 6.12
CA VAL A 60 8.33 2.47 6.70
C VAL A 60 7.58 1.91 7.90
N PHE A 61 7.35 0.61 7.88
CA PHE A 61 6.61 -0.12 8.91
C PHE A 61 7.39 -1.39 9.30
N GLY A 62 7.95 -1.40 10.52
CA GLY A 62 8.89 -2.44 10.95
C GLY A 62 10.08 -2.55 9.99
N LYS A 63 10.26 -3.72 9.36
CA LYS A 63 11.30 -3.98 8.36
C LYS A 63 10.89 -3.69 6.91
N TYR A 64 9.66 -3.23 6.67
CA TYR A 64 9.09 -3.05 5.34
C TYR A 64 9.05 -1.59 4.94
N GLU A 65 9.28 -1.32 3.67
CA GLU A 65 8.98 -0.04 3.01
C GLU A 65 7.84 -0.27 2.04
N VAL A 66 6.79 0.55 2.15
CA VAL A 66 5.51 0.37 1.45
C VAL A 66 5.18 1.65 0.71
N GLU A 67 5.05 1.56 -0.61
CA GLU A 67 4.50 2.64 -1.42
C GLU A 67 2.99 2.77 -1.16
N THR A 68 2.52 3.98 -0.84
CA THR A 68 1.26 4.24 -0.11
C THR A 68 -0.08 3.96 -0.81
N TRP A 69 -0.09 3.77 -2.12
CA TRP A 69 -1.30 3.74 -2.99
C TRP A 69 -2.06 5.08 -3.05
N TYR A 70 -2.40 5.70 -1.90
CA TYR A 70 -3.15 6.95 -1.78
C TYR A 70 -2.39 8.03 -1.02
N SER A 71 -2.74 9.29 -1.25
CA SER A 71 -2.49 10.35 -0.28
C SER A 71 -3.37 10.15 0.95
N SER A 72 -2.82 10.43 2.14
CA SER A 72 -3.53 10.33 3.41
C SER A 72 -3.47 11.68 4.13
N PRO A 73 -4.54 12.12 4.83
CA PRO A 73 -4.65 13.46 5.41
C PRO A 73 -3.80 13.63 6.69
N PHE A 74 -2.48 13.46 6.57
CA PHE A 74 -1.54 13.79 7.63
C PHE A 74 -1.41 15.31 7.79
N PRO A 75 -1.07 15.82 9.00
CA PRO A 75 -0.79 17.23 9.21
C PRO A 75 0.31 17.74 8.26
N GLN A 76 0.25 19.02 7.87
CA GLN A 76 1.04 19.62 6.79
C GLN A 76 2.56 19.41 6.95
N GLU A 77 3.07 19.40 8.17
CA GLU A 77 4.48 19.20 8.48
C GLU A 77 4.97 17.75 8.33
N TYR A 78 4.04 16.80 8.13
CA TYR A 78 4.26 15.38 7.82
C TYR A 78 3.88 15.04 6.38
N ALA A 79 2.78 15.58 5.85
CA ALA A 79 2.30 15.32 4.49
C ALA A 79 3.33 15.66 3.40
N ARG A 80 4.13 16.71 3.63
CA ARG A 80 5.24 17.13 2.74
C ARG A 80 6.49 16.24 2.80
N LEU A 81 6.53 15.21 3.66
CA LEU A 81 7.69 14.32 3.77
C LEU A 81 7.57 13.21 2.72
N PRO A 82 8.66 12.85 2.02
CA PRO A 82 8.61 11.79 1.00
C PRO A 82 8.23 10.43 1.61
N LYS A 83 8.59 10.22 2.88
CA LYS A 83 8.21 9.04 3.65
C LYS A 83 8.00 9.33 5.14
N LEU A 84 7.12 8.55 5.77
CA LEU A 84 6.90 8.52 7.21
C LEU A 84 7.36 7.20 7.84
N PHE A 85 7.75 7.22 9.11
CA PHE A 85 8.26 6.06 9.84
C PHE A 85 7.31 5.69 10.98
N PHE A 86 6.77 4.47 10.97
CA PHE A 86 5.75 3.99 11.90
C PHE A 86 6.30 2.94 12.87
N CYS A 87 5.85 3.02 14.12
CA CYS A 87 6.01 1.96 15.10
C CYS A 87 5.07 0.79 14.77
N GLU A 88 5.61 -0.41 14.64
CA GLU A 88 4.84 -1.60 14.24
C GLU A 88 3.79 -2.04 15.28
N PHE A 89 3.93 -1.61 16.54
CA PHE A 89 3.03 -1.99 17.63
C PHE A 89 1.94 -0.95 17.93
N CYS A 90 2.30 0.33 18.04
CA CYS A 90 1.38 1.39 18.47
C CYS A 90 0.96 2.34 17.33
N LEU A 91 1.39 2.06 16.09
CA LEU A 91 1.10 2.83 14.87
C LEU A 91 1.51 4.31 14.92
N LYS A 92 2.31 4.73 15.92
CA LYS A 92 2.82 6.09 16.02
C LYS A 92 3.76 6.39 14.85
N TYR A 93 3.38 7.39 14.05
CA TYR A 93 4.20 7.92 12.96
C TYR A 93 5.22 8.96 13.45
N THR A 94 6.32 9.08 12.71
CA THR A 94 7.45 9.97 13.02
C THR A 94 8.11 10.48 11.73
N LYS A 95 8.83 11.61 11.85
CA LYS A 95 9.45 12.31 10.70
C LYS A 95 10.76 11.67 10.22
N SER A 96 11.41 10.84 11.03
CA SER A 96 12.69 10.23 10.69
C SER A 96 12.96 8.98 11.50
N ARG A 97 13.80 8.09 10.96
CA ARG A 97 14.18 6.82 11.58
C ARG A 97 14.71 6.97 13.01
N ALA A 98 15.61 7.92 13.26
CA ALA A 98 16.17 8.18 14.59
C ALA A 98 15.14 8.65 15.65
N VAL A 99 13.98 9.19 15.23
CA VAL A 99 12.87 9.50 16.13
C VAL A 99 12.03 8.24 16.41
N LEU A 100 11.87 7.37 15.41
CA LEU A 100 11.25 6.05 15.59
C LEU A 100 12.08 5.16 16.53
N ASP A 101 13.40 5.05 16.33
CA ASP A 101 14.26 4.19 17.15
C ASP A 101 14.17 4.59 18.65
N ARG A 102 14.35 5.89 18.96
CA ARG A 102 14.17 6.43 20.32
C ARG A 102 12.75 6.24 20.88
N HIS A 103 11.74 6.13 20.02
CA HIS A 103 10.39 5.78 20.44
C HIS A 103 10.29 4.28 20.75
N MET A 104 10.87 3.40 19.94
CA MET A 104 10.89 1.95 20.16
C MET A 104 11.58 1.58 21.48
N ASP A 105 12.67 2.27 21.85
CA ASP A 105 13.35 2.13 23.15
C ASP A 105 12.42 2.35 24.37
N LYS A 106 11.36 3.15 24.18
CA LYS A 106 10.41 3.55 25.25
C LYS A 106 9.01 2.96 25.05
N CYS A 107 8.74 2.36 23.90
CA CYS A 107 7.43 1.84 23.55
C CYS A 107 7.21 0.50 24.24
N GLN A 108 6.20 0.42 25.11
CA GLN A 108 5.86 -0.81 25.83
C GLN A 108 4.86 -1.70 25.08
N TRP A 109 4.19 -1.18 24.05
CA TRP A 109 3.24 -1.93 23.23
C TRP A 109 3.94 -3.07 22.47
N ARG A 110 3.37 -4.28 22.56
CA ARG A 110 3.81 -5.49 21.81
C ARG A 110 2.66 -6.22 21.11
N HIS A 111 1.43 -5.74 21.32
CA HIS A 111 0.21 -6.09 20.63
C HIS A 111 -0.61 -4.80 20.45
N PRO A 112 -1.64 -4.78 19.60
CA PRO A 112 -2.57 -3.66 19.51
C PRO A 112 -3.16 -3.30 20.88
N PRO A 113 -3.48 -2.02 21.13
CA PRO A 113 -4.33 -1.65 22.25
C PRO A 113 -5.74 -2.26 22.08
N ALA A 114 -6.52 -2.22 23.16
CA ALA A 114 -7.87 -2.80 23.30
C ALA A 114 -7.92 -4.31 23.58
N THR A 115 -9.12 -4.90 23.56
CA THR A 115 -9.43 -6.21 24.15
C THR A 115 -9.21 -7.32 23.14
N GLU A 116 -8.48 -8.38 23.52
CA GLU A 116 -8.37 -9.55 22.65
C GLU A 116 -9.68 -10.36 22.63
N ILE A 117 -10.41 -10.31 21.51
CA ILE A 117 -11.71 -10.96 21.32
C ILE A 117 -11.62 -12.33 20.64
N TYR A 118 -10.47 -12.66 20.05
CA TYR A 118 -10.22 -13.93 19.37
C TYR A 118 -8.74 -14.32 19.45
N ARG A 119 -8.48 -15.62 19.66
CA ARG A 119 -7.14 -16.22 19.51
C ARG A 119 -7.24 -17.63 18.94
N CYS A 120 -6.54 -17.89 17.83
CA CYS A 120 -6.43 -19.24 17.24
C CYS A 120 -5.13 -19.38 16.43
N SER A 121 -4.37 -20.45 16.63
CA SER A 121 -3.18 -20.79 15.81
C SER A 121 -2.16 -19.65 15.58
N GLY A 122 -1.98 -18.77 16.57
CA GLY A 122 -1.08 -17.62 16.48
C GLY A 122 -1.67 -16.36 15.84
N LEU A 123 -2.94 -16.40 15.42
CA LEU A 123 -3.73 -15.23 15.04
C LEU A 123 -4.52 -14.71 16.25
N SER A 124 -4.51 -13.39 16.43
CA SER A 124 -5.25 -12.68 17.47
C SER A 124 -5.98 -11.47 16.88
N VAL A 125 -7.19 -11.17 17.39
CA VAL A 125 -7.99 -10.00 16.98
C VAL A 125 -8.31 -9.15 18.21
N PHE A 126 -8.25 -7.83 18.05
CA PHE A 126 -8.41 -6.85 19.13
C PHE A 126 -9.51 -5.83 18.78
N GLU A 127 -10.35 -5.48 19.76
CA GLU A 127 -11.44 -4.47 19.67
C GLU A 127 -11.54 -3.63 20.96
#